data_AF-A0A497BV75-F1
#
_entry.id   AF-A0A497BV75-F1
#
_cell.length_a   1.000
_cell.length_b   1.000
_cell.length_c   1.000
_cell.angle_alpha   90.00
_cell.angle_beta   90.00
_cell.angle_gamma   90.00
#
_symmetry.space_group_name_H-M   'P 1'
#
loop_
_entity.id
_entity.type
_entity.pdbx_description
1 polymer ?
#
loop_
_entity_poly.entity_id
_entity_poly.type
_entity_poly.pdbx_seq_one_letter_code
_entity_poly.pdbx_strand_id
1 'polypeptide(L)'
;ETERCLECNFLCNKCVEVCPNRANIEILVDSPLLRDQNQILHLDALCNECGNCATFCPYQGAPYMDKFTLFWDEQAFLDSENEGFLPLPDDGVRIRYQGEIHDLNYGNEHLVAPDSFLEDDQLKGLFEIMLTVRDRYPYLLPVE
;
A
#
# COMPACT_ATOMS: atom_id res chain seq x y z
N GLU A 1 -6.63 -7.79 35.91
CA GLU A 1 -7.08 -8.26 34.58
C GLU A 1 -6.89 -7.22 33.47
N THR A 2 -6.25 -6.07 33.72
CA THR A 2 -5.88 -5.09 32.68
C THR A 2 -4.43 -5.22 32.20
N GLU A 3 -3.57 -5.93 32.94
CA GLU A 3 -2.16 -6.20 32.58
C GLU A 3 -1.98 -7.33 31.54
N ARG A 4 -3.09 -7.92 31.07
CA ARG A 4 -3.09 -8.89 29.96
C ARG A 4 -3.59 -8.29 28.65
N CYS A 5 -4.02 -7.03 28.65
CA CYS A 5 -4.31 -6.31 27.42
C CYS A 5 -2.99 -5.95 26.75
N LEU A 6 -2.69 -6.61 25.62
CA LEU A 6 -1.93 -5.94 24.56
C LEU A 6 -2.66 -4.62 24.30
N GLU A 7 -1.96 -3.50 24.38
CA GLU A 7 -2.50 -2.18 24.09
C GLU A 7 -2.97 -2.13 22.62
N CYS A 8 -4.17 -2.65 22.33
CA CYS A 8 -4.77 -2.75 20.98
C CYS A 8 -5.01 -1.38 20.31
N ASN A 9 -4.54 -0.29 20.92
CA ASN A 9 -4.74 1.08 20.49
C ASN A 9 -3.44 1.78 20.05
N PHE A 10 -2.27 1.13 20.08
CA PHE A 10 -1.03 1.85 19.75
C PHE A 10 -0.50 1.60 18.34
N LEU A 11 -0.62 0.39 17.78
CA LEU A 11 -0.25 0.09 16.38
C LEU A 11 -0.69 -1.34 16.06
N CYS A 12 -1.31 -1.59 14.91
CA CYS A 12 -1.71 -2.94 14.52
C CYS A 12 -0.97 -3.43 13.27
N ASN A 13 0.05 -4.27 13.46
CA ASN A 13 0.81 -4.92 12.38
C ASN A 13 0.52 -6.44 12.30
N LYS A 14 -0.63 -6.88 12.82
CA LYS A 14 -0.91 -8.32 12.95
C LYS A 14 -0.86 -9.07 11.62
N CYS A 15 -1.33 -8.45 10.54
CA CYS A 15 -1.29 -9.01 9.20
C CYS A 15 0.14 -9.26 8.69
N VAL A 16 1.11 -8.42 9.09
CA VAL A 16 2.53 -8.60 8.78
C VAL A 16 3.08 -9.83 9.52
N GLU A 17 2.76 -9.96 10.82
CA GLU A 17 3.26 -11.06 11.64
C GLU A 17 2.72 -12.44 11.23
N VAL A 18 1.44 -12.52 10.83
CA VAL A 18 0.79 -13.82 10.55
C VAL A 18 0.88 -14.26 9.09
N CYS A 19 1.33 -13.37 8.18
CA CYS A 19 1.38 -13.69 6.77
C CYS A 19 2.49 -14.70 6.49
N PRO A 20 2.17 -15.93 6.04
CA PRO A 20 3.18 -16.97 5.82
C PRO A 20 4.11 -16.61 4.64
N ASN A 21 3.63 -15.81 3.69
CA ASN A 21 4.40 -15.40 2.51
C ASN A 21 5.04 -14.02 2.65
N ARG A 22 4.88 -13.35 3.80
CA ARG A 22 5.34 -11.96 4.03
C ARG A 22 4.83 -10.96 2.97
N ALA A 23 3.61 -11.18 2.48
CA ALA A 23 2.96 -10.33 1.48
C ALA A 23 2.38 -9.04 2.08
N ASN A 24 2.16 -8.97 3.40
CA ASN A 24 1.87 -7.70 4.07
C ASN A 24 3.15 -7.25 4.74
N ILE A 25 3.56 -6.01 4.48
CA ILE A 25 4.77 -5.43 5.08
C ILE A 25 4.45 -4.10 5.73
N GLU A 26 5.26 -3.77 6.73
CA GLU A 26 5.28 -2.46 7.36
C GLU A 26 6.21 -1.54 6.58
N ILE A 27 5.73 -0.33 6.27
CA ILE A 27 6.54 0.77 5.73
C ILE A 27 6.32 2.02 6.58
N LEU A 28 7.39 2.79 6.79
CA LEU A 28 7.35 4.04 7.54
C LEU A 28 7.33 5.21 6.56
N VAL A 29 6.21 5.94 6.53
CA VAL A 29 5.97 7.08 5.65
C VAL A 29 5.97 8.36 6.48
N ASP A 30 7.02 9.16 6.32
CA ASP A 30 7.17 10.43 7.05
C ASP A 30 6.43 11.54 6.32
N SER A 31 5.10 11.58 6.50
CA SER A 31 4.25 12.59 5.88
C SER A 31 3.23 13.15 6.86
N PRO A 32 3.05 14.48 6.95
CA PRO A 32 2.01 15.10 7.76
C PRO A 32 0.60 14.89 7.19
N LEU A 33 0.47 14.38 5.96
CA LEU A 33 -0.81 14.09 5.32
C LEU A 33 -1.43 12.77 5.83
N LEU A 34 -0.61 11.90 6.41
CA LEU A 34 -1.06 10.62 6.93
C LEU A 34 -1.32 10.72 8.43
N ARG A 35 -2.46 10.15 8.86
CA ARG A 35 -2.81 10.06 10.28
C ARG A 35 -1.85 9.17 11.07
N ASP A 36 -1.37 8.10 10.42
CA ASP A 36 -0.39 7.16 10.98
C ASP A 36 0.80 7.13 10.02
N GLN A 37 2.03 7.12 10.54
CA GLN A 37 3.22 7.00 9.70
C GLN A 37 3.55 5.53 9.42
N ASN A 38 3.10 4.62 10.27
CA ASN A 38 3.20 3.18 10.07
C ASN A 38 2.09 2.74 9.12
N GLN A 39 2.44 2.54 7.87
CA GLN A 39 1.54 2.06 6.83
C GLN A 39 1.79 0.58 6.56
N ILE A 40 0.72 -0.14 6.22
CA ILE A 40 0.82 -1.51 5.74
C ILE A 40 0.66 -1.48 4.22
N LEU A 41 1.70 -1.95 3.52
CA LEU A 41 1.66 -2.18 2.09
C LEU A 41 1.44 -3.68 1.83
N HIS A 42 0.51 -3.99 0.93
CA HIS A 42 0.30 -5.34 0.44
C HIS A 42 1.09 -5.56 -0.86
N LEU A 43 1.78 -6.69 -0.97
CA LEU A 43 2.57 -7.09 -2.14
C LEU A 43 1.83 -8.22 -2.84
N ASP A 44 1.15 -7.91 -3.94
CA ASP A 44 0.30 -8.86 -4.66
C ASP A 44 1.07 -10.11 -5.08
N ALA A 45 2.25 -9.90 -5.67
CA ALA A 45 3.10 -10.97 -6.20
C ALA A 45 3.55 -12.02 -5.16
N LEU A 46 3.49 -11.71 -3.86
CA LEU A 46 3.82 -12.64 -2.78
C LEU A 46 2.58 -13.28 -2.15
N CYS A 47 1.39 -12.71 -2.38
CA CYS A 47 0.16 -13.21 -1.82
C CYS A 47 -0.32 -14.45 -2.56
N ASN A 48 -0.85 -15.42 -1.82
CA ASN A 48 -1.54 -16.59 -2.38
C ASN A 48 -2.97 -16.73 -1.84
N GLU A 49 -3.51 -15.63 -1.32
CA GLU A 49 -4.87 -15.54 -0.78
C GLU A 49 -5.19 -16.58 0.30
N CYS A 50 -4.18 -17.03 1.07
CA CYS A 50 -4.40 -18.04 2.12
C CYS A 50 -5.34 -17.60 3.26
N GLY A 51 -5.71 -16.31 3.33
CA GLY A 51 -6.68 -15.80 4.30
C GLY A 51 -6.17 -15.67 5.75
N ASN A 52 -4.89 -15.93 6.01
CA ASN A 52 -4.32 -15.81 7.36
C ASN A 52 -4.47 -14.39 7.92
N CYS A 53 -4.12 -13.37 7.15
CA CYS A 53 -4.21 -11.99 7.62
C CYS A 53 -5.66 -11.56 7.93
N ALA A 54 -6.65 -12.10 7.22
CA ALA A 54 -8.07 -11.88 7.52
C ALA A 54 -8.50 -12.61 8.79
N THR A 55 -8.15 -13.90 8.90
CA THR A 55 -8.49 -14.76 10.05
C THR A 55 -8.00 -14.17 11.38
N PHE A 56 -6.82 -13.58 11.41
CA PHE A 56 -6.23 -12.99 12.62
C PHE A 56 -6.45 -11.47 12.72
N CYS A 57 -7.25 -10.86 11.83
CA CYS A 57 -7.49 -9.42 11.88
C CYS A 57 -8.36 -9.06 13.10
N PRO A 58 -7.87 -8.23 14.04
CA PRO A 58 -8.67 -7.85 15.22
C PRO A 58 -9.82 -6.90 14.87
N TYR A 59 -9.80 -6.29 13.68
CA TYR A 59 -10.80 -5.33 13.21
C TYR A 59 -11.78 -5.92 12.19
N GLN A 60 -11.84 -7.24 12.04
CA GLN A 60 -12.72 -7.94 11.07
C GLN A 60 -12.51 -7.53 9.59
N GLY A 61 -11.34 -6.98 9.24
CA GLY A 61 -10.95 -6.70 7.85
C GLY A 61 -10.23 -7.88 7.19
N ALA A 62 -9.99 -7.77 5.89
CA ALA A 62 -9.21 -8.69 5.08
C ALA A 62 -8.02 -7.95 4.46
N PRO A 63 -6.87 -7.84 5.19
CA PRO A 63 -5.75 -6.99 4.77
C PRO A 63 -5.19 -7.26 3.37
N TYR A 64 -5.28 -8.49 2.86
CA TYR A 64 -4.84 -8.81 1.49
C TYR A 64 -5.75 -8.22 0.39
N MET A 65 -6.96 -7.77 0.74
CA MET A 65 -7.89 -7.07 -0.15
C MET A 65 -7.99 -5.58 0.18
N ASP A 66 -7.91 -5.22 1.48
CA ASP A 66 -8.20 -3.86 1.94
C ASP A 66 -6.99 -2.91 1.92
N LYS A 67 -5.76 -3.43 1.96
CA LYS A 67 -4.55 -2.61 2.04
C LYS A 67 -4.08 -2.17 0.66
N PHE A 68 -3.54 -0.95 0.61
CA PHE A 68 -2.97 -0.41 -0.62
C PHE A 68 -1.92 -1.39 -1.17
N THR A 69 -2.10 -1.77 -2.43
CA THR A 69 -1.39 -2.91 -3.02
C THR A 69 -0.34 -2.43 -4.02
N LEU A 70 0.89 -2.93 -3.88
CA LEU A 70 1.93 -2.83 -4.90
C LEU A 70 1.84 -4.06 -5.81
N PHE A 71 1.70 -3.79 -7.10
CA PHE A 71 1.70 -4.79 -8.15
C PHE A 71 3.04 -4.79 -8.89
N TRP A 72 3.47 -5.97 -9.32
CA TRP A 72 4.68 -6.14 -10.15
C TRP A 72 4.36 -6.42 -11.61
N ASP A 73 3.14 -6.86 -11.88
CA ASP A 73 2.70 -7.33 -13.19
C ASP A 73 1.40 -6.62 -13.58
N GLU A 74 1.29 -6.27 -14.87
CA GLU A 74 0.13 -5.57 -15.40
C GLU A 74 -1.13 -6.45 -15.41
N GLN A 75 -0.99 -7.73 -15.73
CA GLN A 75 -2.14 -8.65 -15.75
C GLN A 75 -2.70 -8.80 -14.34
N ALA A 76 -1.84 -8.99 -13.33
CA ALA A 76 -2.25 -9.05 -11.92
C ALA A 76 -2.94 -7.75 -11.46
N PHE A 77 -2.41 -6.59 -11.85
CA PHE A 77 -3.05 -5.28 -11.56
C PHE A 77 -4.46 -5.19 -12.18
N LEU A 78 -4.62 -5.63 -13.42
CA LEU A 78 -5.90 -5.57 -14.14
C LEU A 78 -6.94 -6.58 -13.63
N ASP A 79 -6.50 -7.76 -13.20
CA ASP A 79 -7.36 -8.82 -12.68
C ASP A 79 -7.79 -8.58 -11.22
N SER A 80 -7.15 -7.64 -10.52
CA SER A 80 -7.45 -7.28 -9.14
C SER A 80 -8.39 -6.08 -9.03
N GLU A 81 -9.26 -6.11 -8.01
CA GLU A 81 -10.09 -4.97 -7.61
C GLU A 81 -9.43 -4.09 -6.52
N ASN A 82 -8.27 -4.49 -6.00
CA ASN A 82 -7.60 -3.76 -4.91
C ASN A 82 -7.15 -2.38 -5.37
N GLU A 83 -7.33 -1.39 -4.49
CA GLU A 83 -6.68 -0.09 -4.62
C GLU A 83 -5.16 -0.26 -4.49
N GLY A 84 -4.40 0.37 -5.37
CA GLY A 84 -2.98 0.06 -5.48
C GLY A 84 -2.28 0.74 -6.63
N PHE A 85 -1.03 0.36 -6.84
CA PHE A 85 -0.21 0.93 -7.90
C PHE A 85 0.72 -0.10 -8.54
N LEU A 86 1.00 0.13 -9.82
CA LEU A 86 1.93 -0.60 -10.66
C LEU A 86 3.00 0.40 -11.13
N PRO A 87 4.27 0.22 -10.73
CA PRO A 87 5.38 0.98 -11.29
C PRO A 87 5.51 0.72 -12.80
N LEU A 88 5.76 1.77 -13.56
CA LEU A 88 6.01 1.74 -15.01
C LEU A 88 7.42 2.27 -15.31
N PRO A 89 7.95 2.05 -16.53
CA PRO A 89 9.21 2.65 -16.97
C PRO A 89 9.18 4.19 -16.92
N ASP A 90 10.37 4.81 -16.96
CA ASP A 90 10.55 6.28 -17.03
C ASP A 90 9.84 7.06 -15.90
N ASP A 91 9.91 6.53 -14.67
CA ASP A 91 9.23 7.08 -13.48
C ASP A 91 7.70 7.15 -13.62
N GLY A 92 7.12 6.37 -14.51
CA GLY A 92 5.68 6.22 -14.62
C GLY A 92 5.10 5.41 -13.47
N VAL A 93 3.84 5.66 -13.15
CA VAL A 93 3.07 4.83 -12.23
C VAL A 93 1.62 4.75 -12.69
N ARG A 94 1.07 3.55 -12.72
CA ARG A 94 -0.37 3.33 -12.88
C ARG A 94 -0.98 3.11 -11.51
N ILE A 95 -1.94 3.94 -11.15
CA ILE A 95 -2.66 3.85 -9.87
C ILE A 95 -4.12 3.43 -10.11
N ARG A 96 -4.64 2.58 -9.23
CA ARG A 96 -6.09 2.40 -9.01
C ARG A 96 -6.49 3.16 -7.75
N TYR A 97 -7.44 4.07 -7.89
CA TYR A 97 -8.02 4.83 -6.79
C TYR A 97 -9.53 5.01 -7.00
N GLN A 98 -10.33 4.64 -6.00
CA GLN A 98 -11.80 4.66 -6.06
C GLN A 98 -12.35 3.86 -7.26
N GLY A 99 -11.67 2.76 -7.60
CA GLY A 99 -11.99 1.91 -8.74
C GLY A 99 -11.62 2.48 -10.12
N GLU A 100 -11.12 3.72 -10.21
CA GLU A 100 -10.65 4.33 -11.45
C GLU A 100 -9.14 4.12 -11.64
N ILE A 101 -8.70 3.96 -12.90
CA ILE A 101 -7.29 3.74 -13.26
C ILE A 101 -6.73 5.01 -13.89
N HIS A 102 -5.56 5.44 -13.40
CA HIS A 102 -4.86 6.62 -13.90
C HIS A 102 -3.37 6.33 -14.09
N ASP A 103 -2.81 6.86 -15.18
CA ASP A 103 -1.36 6.83 -15.44
C ASP A 103 -0.78 8.20 -15.09
N LEU A 104 0.19 8.20 -14.18
CA LEU A 104 0.83 9.36 -13.59
C LEU A 104 2.36 9.22 -13.70
N ASN A 105 3.09 10.27 -13.35
CA ASN A 105 4.55 10.24 -13.32
C ASN A 105 5.07 10.87 -12.02
N TYR A 106 6.12 10.27 -11.45
CA TYR A 106 6.88 10.87 -10.37
C TYR A 106 7.79 11.98 -10.97
N GLY A 107 7.26 13.17 -11.20
CA GLY A 107 8.10 14.32 -11.54
C GLY A 107 9.16 14.59 -10.45
N ASN A 108 10.10 15.51 -10.73
CA ASN A 108 11.21 15.91 -9.84
C ASN A 108 10.75 16.19 -8.39
N GLU A 109 10.62 15.14 -7.57
CA GLU A 109 10.14 15.14 -6.19
C GLU A 109 8.64 15.44 -5.98
N HIS A 110 7.87 15.63 -7.06
CA HIS A 110 6.42 15.87 -7.00
C HIS A 110 5.68 15.12 -8.11
N LEU A 111 4.48 14.67 -7.77
CA LEU A 111 3.62 14.02 -8.73
C LEU A 111 3.15 15.00 -9.82
N VAL A 112 3.24 14.59 -11.07
CA VAL A 112 2.60 15.27 -12.19
C VAL A 112 1.24 14.61 -12.41
N ALA A 113 0.18 15.24 -11.93
CA ALA A 113 -1.21 14.80 -12.11
C ALA A 113 -2.13 15.96 -12.46
N PRO A 114 -3.36 15.68 -12.97
CA PRO A 114 -4.37 16.71 -13.18
C PRO A 114 -4.68 17.50 -11.91
N ASP A 115 -5.05 18.77 -12.02
CA ASP A 115 -5.34 19.65 -10.87
C ASP A 115 -6.37 19.05 -9.89
N SER A 116 -7.35 18.30 -10.38
CA SER A 116 -8.35 17.61 -9.56
C SER A 116 -7.75 16.57 -8.61
N PHE A 117 -6.61 15.97 -8.97
CA PHE A 117 -5.87 15.02 -8.13
C PHE A 117 -5.10 15.73 -7.02
N LEU A 118 -4.67 16.97 -7.28
CA LEU A 118 -3.93 17.81 -6.34
C LEU A 118 -4.83 18.45 -5.27
N GLU A 119 -6.15 18.28 -5.37
CA GLU A 119 -7.10 18.76 -4.35
C GLU A 119 -7.54 17.65 -3.38
N ASP A 120 -7.32 16.36 -3.70
CA ASP A 120 -7.70 15.22 -2.86
C ASP A 120 -6.58 14.84 -1.87
N ASP A 121 -6.79 15.10 -0.58
CA ASP A 121 -5.81 14.82 0.48
C ASP A 121 -5.55 13.32 0.70
N GLN A 122 -6.52 12.43 0.46
CA GLN A 122 -6.29 10.99 0.56
C GLN A 122 -5.35 10.53 -0.53
N LEU A 123 -5.59 11.00 -1.74
CA LEU A 123 -4.78 10.67 -2.90
C LEU A 123 -3.36 11.20 -2.77
N LYS A 124 -3.17 12.42 -2.23
CA LYS A 124 -1.84 12.91 -1.81
C LYS A 124 -1.17 11.99 -0.80
N GLY A 125 -1.91 11.49 0.20
CA GLY A 125 -1.39 10.51 1.15
C GLY A 125 -0.92 9.21 0.49
N LEU A 126 -1.65 8.70 -0.50
CA LEU A 126 -1.22 7.54 -1.30
C LEU A 126 0.05 7.84 -2.11
N PHE A 127 0.20 9.06 -2.64
CA PHE A 127 1.44 9.48 -3.31
C PHE A 127 2.65 9.48 -2.39
N GLU A 128 2.50 9.96 -1.16
CA GLU A 128 3.56 9.90 -0.15
C GLU A 128 3.98 8.46 0.16
N ILE A 129 3.03 7.53 0.17
CA ILE A 129 3.32 6.09 0.28
C ILE A 129 4.14 5.61 -0.92
N MET A 130 3.70 5.91 -2.15
CA MET A 130 4.39 5.48 -3.37
C MET A 130 5.81 6.05 -3.49
N LEU A 131 5.98 7.35 -3.24
CA LEU A 131 7.29 8.02 -3.20
C LEU A 131 8.19 7.39 -2.13
N THR A 132 7.65 7.13 -0.93
CA THR A 132 8.38 6.44 0.13
C THR A 132 8.84 5.05 -0.31
N VAL A 133 7.98 4.28 -0.98
CA VAL A 133 8.34 2.96 -1.49
C VAL A 133 9.48 3.07 -2.50
N ARG A 134 9.40 4.01 -3.46
CA ARG A 134 10.45 4.24 -4.45
C ARG A 134 11.78 4.64 -3.81
N ASP A 135 11.76 5.62 -2.90
CA ASP A 135 12.98 6.26 -2.41
C ASP A 135 13.64 5.52 -1.24
N ARG A 136 12.83 4.85 -0.39
CA ARG A 136 13.30 4.20 0.84
C ARG A 136 13.19 2.68 0.81
N TYR A 137 12.31 2.13 -0.01
CA TYR A 137 12.09 0.69 -0.14
C TYR A 137 12.21 0.17 -1.60
N PRO A 138 13.20 0.63 -2.40
CA PRO A 138 13.27 0.29 -3.83
C PRO A 138 13.40 -1.21 -4.09
N TYR A 139 13.87 -1.98 -3.12
CA TYR A 139 13.97 -3.45 -3.22
C TYR A 139 12.61 -4.17 -3.27
N LEU A 140 11.50 -3.47 -3.02
CA LEU A 140 10.14 -3.98 -3.18
C LEU A 140 9.61 -3.82 -4.61
N LEU A 141 10.22 -2.93 -5.40
CA LEU A 141 9.82 -2.70 -6.77
C LEU A 141 10.30 -3.87 -7.65
N PRO A 142 9.56 -4.22 -8.70
CA PRO A 142 10.00 -5.24 -9.65
C PRO A 142 11.32 -4.83 -10.29
N VAL A 143 12.23 -5.78 -10.46
CA VAL A 143 13.50 -5.56 -11.18
C VAL A 143 13.22 -5.72 -12.67
N GLU A 144 13.65 -4.75 -13.48
CA GLU A 144 13.63 -4.84 -14.94
C GLU A 144 14.51 -5.97 -15.49
#